data_AF-A0AAU9EBA7-F1
#
_entry.id   AF-A0AAU9EBA7-F1
#
_cell.length_a   1.000
_cell.length_b   1.000
_cell.length_c   1.000
_cell.angle_alpha   90.00
_cell.angle_beta   90.00
_cell.angle_gamma   90.00
#
_symmetry.space_group_name_H-M   'P 1'
#
loop_
_entity.id
_entity.type
_entity.pdbx_description
1 polymer ?
#
loop_
_entity_poly.entity_id
_entity_poly.type
_entity_poly.pdbx_seq_one_letter_code
_entity_poly.pdbx_strand_id
1 'polypeptide(L)'
;MTDLVETPETKNNEDQETHDILTEAVATVQPEGVNIFDSTSVHDISVVSTQQTLLRDDGDEVLEQVEELLAQPEPGDDQRETRLQRCKELLLLYYGEVNKARNHTEAIFAHHALRIGKLLNSMKPLVKATGPIWQEWAATNLPYMSSSTREDYMLLARREDAHKYLYLGKDRLMELIRATKSSDEDPIGKFIDKHGIVFDEEKAGGLQEFKLKVDTALNMERLAKYRFEAPRDQVEILTENNIKLNKNIIDHLGFAKQAGGTFEDALKTLVQNKGKIKTAPVDDEETVLDFNQLGASLIEAIEQLVASEEEDLKARVNEDTLNKLIEKIERLKAALEA
;
A
#
# COMPACT_ATOMS: atom_id res chain seq x y z
N MET A 1 48.82 -57.45 -36.87
CA MET A 1 47.48 -57.63 -37.45
C MET A 1 46.59 -56.65 -36.75
N THR A 2 46.28 -55.60 -37.49
CA THR A 2 45.60 -54.36 -37.13
C THR A 2 44.17 -54.50 -37.64
N ASP A 3 43.17 -54.15 -36.83
CA ASP A 3 41.82 -53.69 -37.24
C ASP A 3 41.22 -53.03 -35.97
N LEU A 4 41.20 -51.69 -35.87
CA LEU A 4 40.16 -50.74 -36.34
C LEU A 4 38.87 -50.88 -35.51
N VAL A 5 38.73 -50.12 -34.41
CA VAL A 5 38.12 -48.77 -34.29
C VAL A 5 36.64 -48.76 -34.73
N GLU A 6 35.74 -48.74 -33.75
CA GLU A 6 34.41 -48.12 -33.88
C GLU A 6 34.13 -47.21 -32.67
N THR A 7 33.64 -46.03 -33.03
CA THR A 7 33.36 -44.82 -32.24
C THR A 7 32.03 -44.86 -31.49
N PRO A 8 31.80 -43.95 -30.52
CA PRO A 8 30.60 -43.95 -29.67
C PRO A 8 29.38 -43.33 -30.39
N GLU A 9 28.20 -43.93 -30.19
CA GLU A 9 26.92 -43.36 -30.60
C GLU A 9 26.58 -42.12 -29.74
N THR A 10 26.23 -41.06 -30.46
CA THR A 10 25.83 -39.72 -29.99
C THR A 10 24.43 -39.69 -29.40
N LYS A 11 24.23 -38.74 -28.47
CA LYS A 11 22.96 -38.39 -27.83
C LYS A 11 21.90 -37.93 -28.83
N ASN A 12 20.65 -38.35 -28.57
CA ASN A 12 19.44 -37.86 -29.22
C ASN A 12 19.33 -36.33 -29.16
N ASN A 13 18.93 -35.77 -30.30
CA ASN A 13 18.93 -34.37 -30.65
C ASN A 13 17.53 -33.75 -30.55
N GLU A 14 16.73 -34.13 -29.53
CA GLU A 14 15.35 -33.62 -29.34
C GLU A 14 15.26 -32.51 -28.27
N ASP A 15 16.26 -32.39 -27.38
CA ASP A 15 16.29 -31.35 -26.34
C ASP A 15 16.94 -30.03 -26.81
N GLN A 16 17.51 -30.00 -28.02
CA GLN A 16 18.17 -28.81 -28.59
C GLN A 16 17.20 -27.94 -29.41
N GLU A 17 16.26 -28.56 -30.14
CA GLU A 17 15.28 -27.81 -30.96
C GLU A 17 14.22 -27.07 -30.13
N THR A 18 13.88 -27.57 -28.94
CA THR A 18 12.96 -26.85 -28.02
C THR A 18 13.63 -25.65 -27.36
N HIS A 19 14.96 -25.63 -27.23
CA HIS A 19 15.70 -24.50 -26.66
C HIS A 19 15.96 -23.40 -27.70
N ASP A 20 16.12 -23.75 -28.98
CA ASP A 20 16.39 -22.79 -30.06
C ASP A 20 15.12 -22.04 -30.52
N ILE A 21 13.95 -22.69 -30.53
CA ILE A 21 12.67 -22.01 -30.85
C ILE A 21 12.27 -20.98 -29.77
N LEU A 22 12.63 -21.23 -28.50
CA LEU A 22 12.40 -20.30 -27.40
C LEU A 22 13.39 -19.12 -27.37
N THR A 23 14.55 -19.25 -28.02
CA THR A 23 15.58 -18.19 -28.02
C THR A 23 15.44 -17.25 -29.21
N GLU A 24 14.90 -17.71 -30.35
CA GLU A 24 14.74 -16.88 -31.55
C GLU A 24 13.54 -15.92 -31.50
N ALA A 25 12.53 -16.20 -30.65
CA ALA A 25 11.44 -15.26 -30.37
C ALA A 25 11.85 -14.09 -29.44
N VAL A 26 13.05 -14.14 -28.86
CA VAL A 26 13.55 -13.18 -27.84
C VAL A 26 14.37 -12.04 -28.45
N ALA A 27 14.73 -12.10 -29.74
CA ALA A 27 15.69 -11.16 -30.34
C ALA A 27 15.08 -9.88 -30.95
N THR A 28 13.76 -9.69 -30.96
CA THR A 28 13.13 -8.60 -31.73
C THR A 28 12.22 -7.66 -30.95
N VAL A 29 12.48 -7.37 -29.67
CA VAL A 29 11.96 -6.14 -29.04
C VAL A 29 12.92 -5.65 -27.95
N GLN A 30 13.81 -4.72 -28.27
CA GLN A 30 14.42 -3.84 -27.26
C GLN A 30 14.01 -2.39 -27.56
N PRO A 31 13.30 -1.71 -26.65
CA PRO A 31 13.37 -0.26 -26.55
C PRO A 31 14.51 0.09 -25.59
N GLU A 32 15.42 0.94 -26.08
CA GLU A 32 16.50 1.52 -25.28
C GLU A 32 15.93 2.33 -24.09
N GLY A 33 16.46 2.03 -22.90
CA GLY A 33 16.64 3.02 -21.85
C GLY A 33 15.43 3.40 -21.01
N VAL A 34 15.10 2.60 -20.00
CA VAL A 34 14.62 3.08 -18.69
C VAL A 34 15.08 2.11 -17.60
N ASN A 35 16.06 2.51 -16.80
CA ASN A 35 16.47 1.80 -15.59
C ASN A 35 15.65 2.34 -14.42
N ILE A 36 14.56 1.66 -14.05
CA ILE A 36 13.80 1.95 -12.83
C ILE A 36 13.67 0.66 -12.00
N PHE A 37 14.37 0.69 -10.87
CA PHE A 37 14.18 -0.02 -9.61
C PHE A 37 14.01 -1.56 -9.55
N ASP A 38 14.79 -2.07 -8.61
CA ASP A 38 14.86 -3.43 -8.07
C ASP A 38 13.50 -3.94 -7.54
N SER A 39 13.23 -5.23 -7.81
CA SER A 39 12.14 -6.08 -7.29
C SER A 39 10.94 -6.37 -8.21
N THR A 40 11.19 -7.06 -9.32
CA THR A 40 10.46 -8.26 -9.78
C THR A 40 11.20 -8.77 -11.00
N SER A 41 11.81 -9.95 -10.94
CA SER A 41 12.35 -10.58 -12.15
C SER A 41 11.17 -10.99 -13.03
N VAL A 42 10.81 -10.15 -13.99
CA VAL A 42 9.74 -10.42 -14.94
C VAL A 42 10.25 -11.47 -15.92
N HIS A 43 9.96 -12.75 -15.66
CA HIS A 43 10.41 -13.87 -16.50
C HIS A 43 9.53 -14.07 -17.74
N ASP A 44 8.35 -13.45 -17.77
CA ASP A 44 7.42 -13.55 -18.90
C ASP A 44 6.49 -12.32 -18.89
N ILE A 45 6.64 -11.41 -19.86
CA ILE A 45 5.62 -10.39 -20.14
C ILE A 45 4.71 -10.98 -21.21
N SER A 46 3.69 -11.71 -20.79
CA SER A 46 2.54 -11.95 -21.66
C SER A 46 1.71 -10.67 -21.68
N VAL A 47 1.88 -9.86 -22.73
CA VAL A 47 0.94 -8.78 -23.00
C VAL A 47 -0.36 -9.41 -23.45
N VAL A 48 -1.30 -9.57 -22.51
CA VAL A 48 -2.68 -9.89 -22.83
C VAL A 48 -3.29 -8.63 -23.44
N SER A 49 -3.06 -8.44 -24.75
CA SER A 49 -3.80 -7.47 -25.57
C SER A 49 -5.16 -8.08 -25.89
N THR A 50 -6.03 -8.16 -24.89
CA THR A 50 -7.43 -8.44 -25.16
C THR A 50 -8.09 -7.11 -25.50
N GLN A 51 -8.69 -7.03 -26.69
CA GLN A 51 -9.74 -6.05 -26.99
C GLN A 51 -10.96 -6.19 -26.05
N GLN A 52 -10.97 -7.20 -25.17
CA GLN A 52 -12.00 -7.38 -24.16
C GLN A 52 -11.85 -6.31 -23.07
N THR A 53 -12.89 -5.50 -22.97
CA THR A 53 -13.22 -4.70 -21.80
C THR A 53 -13.34 -5.63 -20.59
N LEU A 54 -12.72 -5.29 -19.45
CA LEU A 54 -12.99 -5.96 -18.17
C LEU A 54 -14.36 -5.58 -17.58
N LEU A 55 -15.19 -4.94 -18.41
CA LEU A 55 -16.54 -4.52 -18.06
C LEU A 55 -17.48 -5.73 -18.20
N ARG A 56 -18.59 -5.72 -17.48
CA ARG A 56 -19.65 -6.73 -17.67
C ARG A 56 -20.39 -6.46 -18.99
N ASP A 57 -21.23 -7.39 -19.43
CA ASP A 57 -22.08 -7.25 -20.62
C ASP A 57 -22.84 -5.90 -20.65
N ASP A 58 -23.32 -5.40 -19.49
CA ASP A 58 -23.99 -4.10 -19.38
C ASP A 58 -23.04 -2.89 -19.52
N GLY A 59 -21.74 -3.09 -19.28
CA GLY A 59 -20.72 -2.04 -19.38
C GLY A 59 -20.26 -1.77 -20.80
N ASP A 60 -20.47 -2.71 -21.73
CA ASP A 60 -20.24 -2.48 -23.16
C ASP A 60 -21.27 -1.49 -23.73
N GLU A 61 -22.52 -1.52 -23.27
CA GLU A 61 -23.55 -0.52 -23.64
C GLU A 61 -23.16 0.89 -23.15
N VAL A 62 -22.65 1.00 -21.92
CA VAL A 62 -22.18 2.28 -21.39
C VAL A 62 -20.97 2.79 -22.17
N LEU A 63 -20.06 1.90 -22.58
CA LEU A 63 -18.90 2.27 -23.40
C LEU A 63 -19.33 2.76 -24.79
N GLU A 64 -20.27 2.07 -25.44
CA GLU A 64 -20.83 2.50 -26.73
C GLU A 64 -21.45 3.90 -26.63
N GLN A 65 -22.21 4.17 -25.56
CA GLN A 65 -22.77 5.51 -25.31
C GLN A 65 -21.67 6.57 -25.10
N VAL A 66 -20.55 6.22 -24.46
CA VAL A 66 -19.40 7.12 -24.27
C VAL A 66 -18.76 7.44 -25.62
N GLU A 67 -18.49 6.42 -26.43
CA GLU A 67 -17.91 6.58 -27.77
C GLU A 67 -18.83 7.42 -28.68
N GLU A 68 -20.14 7.16 -28.66
CA GLU A 68 -21.13 7.92 -29.40
C GLU A 68 -21.13 9.40 -28.98
N LEU A 69 -21.17 9.69 -27.67
CA LEU A 69 -21.18 11.06 -27.15
C LEU A 69 -19.89 11.82 -27.48
N LEU A 70 -18.74 11.14 -27.45
CA LEU A 70 -17.44 11.73 -27.77
C LEU A 70 -17.24 11.96 -29.28
N ALA A 71 -17.88 11.15 -30.13
CA ALA A 71 -17.85 11.31 -31.58
C ALA A 71 -18.74 12.47 -32.09
N GLN A 72 -19.67 12.97 -31.28
CA GLN A 72 -20.55 14.09 -31.67
C GLN A 72 -19.78 15.41 -31.84
N PRO A 73 -20.07 16.22 -32.89
CA PRO A 73 -19.44 17.52 -33.13
C PRO A 73 -19.77 18.51 -32.01
N GLU A 74 -18.97 19.57 -31.82
CA GLU A 74 -19.22 20.58 -30.76
C GLU A 74 -20.67 21.10 -30.77
N PRO A 75 -21.33 21.15 -29.60
CA PRO A 75 -22.72 21.60 -29.53
C PRO A 75 -22.82 23.12 -29.73
N GLY A 76 -23.91 23.57 -30.36
CA GLY A 76 -24.29 24.98 -30.35
C GLY A 76 -24.52 25.51 -28.93
N ASP A 77 -24.50 26.84 -28.75
CA ASP A 77 -24.67 27.49 -27.44
C ASP A 77 -25.95 27.04 -26.71
N ASP A 78 -27.02 26.79 -27.46
CA ASP A 78 -28.33 26.33 -26.97
C ASP A 78 -28.35 24.85 -26.52
N GLN A 79 -27.37 24.05 -26.93
CA GLN A 79 -27.27 22.62 -26.62
C GLN A 79 -26.18 22.29 -25.58
N ARG A 80 -25.33 23.26 -25.23
CA ARG A 80 -24.19 23.06 -24.31
C ARG A 80 -24.60 22.52 -22.95
N GLU A 81 -25.62 23.10 -22.33
CA GLU A 81 -26.06 22.67 -20.99
C GLU A 81 -26.61 21.25 -21.00
N THR A 82 -27.42 20.91 -22.01
CA THR A 82 -27.96 19.55 -22.19
C THR A 82 -26.83 18.54 -22.41
N ARG A 83 -25.82 18.86 -23.24
CA ARG A 83 -24.67 17.98 -23.45
C ARG A 83 -23.85 17.83 -22.17
N LEU A 84 -23.64 18.92 -21.43
CA LEU A 84 -22.93 18.88 -20.15
C LEU A 84 -23.64 17.97 -19.14
N GLN A 85 -24.96 18.05 -19.04
CA GLN A 85 -25.74 17.19 -18.14
C GLN A 85 -25.63 15.71 -18.55
N ARG A 86 -25.76 15.41 -19.85
CA ARG A 86 -25.56 14.04 -20.37
C ARG A 86 -24.14 13.52 -20.13
N CYS A 87 -23.12 14.36 -20.30
CA CYS A 87 -21.74 14.01 -19.95
C CYS A 87 -21.60 13.63 -18.47
N LYS A 88 -22.22 14.39 -17.54
CA LYS A 88 -22.15 14.11 -16.10
C LYS A 88 -22.81 12.77 -15.75
N GLU A 89 -23.99 12.51 -16.30
CA GLU A 89 -24.72 11.27 -16.08
C GLU A 89 -23.94 10.06 -16.61
N LEU A 90 -23.43 10.16 -17.85
CA LEU A 90 -22.67 9.09 -18.46
C LEU A 90 -21.31 8.86 -17.79
N LEU A 91 -20.64 9.93 -17.35
CA LEU A 91 -19.41 9.82 -16.56
C LEU A 91 -19.66 9.07 -15.25
N LEU A 92 -20.79 9.34 -14.57
CA LEU A 92 -21.15 8.65 -13.33
C LEU A 92 -21.38 7.15 -13.59
N LEU A 93 -22.10 6.80 -14.64
CA LEU A 93 -22.35 5.41 -15.04
C LEU A 93 -21.05 4.68 -15.39
N TYR A 94 -20.24 5.27 -16.28
CA TYR A 94 -18.98 4.68 -16.73
C TYR A 94 -17.97 4.54 -15.58
N TYR A 95 -17.88 5.53 -14.70
CA TYR A 95 -17.05 5.44 -13.50
C TYR A 95 -17.50 4.30 -12.57
N GLY A 96 -18.82 4.06 -12.46
CA GLY A 96 -19.38 2.91 -11.77
C GLY A 96 -18.88 1.58 -12.33
N GLU A 97 -18.90 1.42 -13.65
CA GLU A 97 -18.43 0.20 -14.33
C GLU A 97 -16.92 -0.01 -14.19
N VAL A 98 -16.11 1.04 -14.35
CA VAL A 98 -14.66 0.99 -14.09
C VAL A 98 -14.37 0.55 -12.65
N ASN A 99 -15.12 1.07 -11.68
CA ASN A 99 -14.98 0.67 -10.28
C ASN A 99 -15.35 -0.80 -10.06
N LYS A 100 -16.44 -1.29 -10.66
CA LYS A 100 -16.80 -2.72 -10.61
C LYS A 100 -15.69 -3.59 -11.18
N ALA A 101 -15.16 -3.25 -12.36
CA ALA A 101 -14.07 -3.99 -13.02
C ALA A 101 -12.79 -4.02 -12.17
N ARG A 102 -12.40 -2.88 -11.59
CA ARG A 102 -11.25 -2.79 -10.67
C ARG A 102 -11.44 -3.69 -9.45
N ASN A 103 -12.61 -3.62 -8.82
CA ASN A 103 -12.93 -4.42 -7.65
C ASN A 103 -12.94 -5.92 -7.97
N HIS A 104 -13.47 -6.30 -9.14
CA HIS A 104 -13.47 -7.68 -9.61
C HIS A 104 -12.05 -8.20 -9.83
N THR A 105 -11.19 -7.38 -10.43
CA THR A 105 -9.78 -7.70 -10.63
C THR A 105 -9.06 -7.93 -9.30
N GLU A 106 -9.26 -7.04 -8.32
CA GLU A 106 -8.69 -7.21 -6.97
C GLU A 106 -9.18 -8.51 -6.29
N ALA A 107 -10.46 -8.85 -6.47
CA ALA A 107 -11.04 -10.09 -5.97
C ALA A 107 -10.42 -11.34 -6.62
N ILE A 108 -10.26 -11.32 -7.95
CA ILE A 108 -9.61 -12.40 -8.71
C ILE A 108 -8.20 -12.65 -8.15
N PHE A 109 -7.39 -11.59 -7.99
CA PHE A 109 -6.05 -11.74 -7.42
C PHE A 109 -6.07 -12.29 -5.99
N ALA A 110 -7.03 -11.89 -5.16
CA ALA A 110 -7.21 -12.47 -3.83
C ALA A 110 -7.58 -13.97 -3.89
N HIS A 111 -8.43 -14.38 -4.83
CA HIS A 111 -8.75 -15.80 -5.06
C HIS A 111 -7.52 -16.61 -5.51
N HIS A 112 -6.69 -16.06 -6.41
CA HIS A 112 -5.44 -16.72 -6.80
C HIS A 112 -4.45 -16.82 -5.65
N ALA A 113 -4.27 -15.74 -4.87
CA ALA A 113 -3.48 -15.75 -3.64
C ALA A 113 -3.94 -16.84 -2.66
N LEU A 114 -5.25 -16.97 -2.45
CA LEU A 114 -5.85 -18.02 -1.62
C LEU A 114 -5.51 -19.43 -2.15
N ARG A 115 -5.67 -19.68 -3.45
CA ARG A 115 -5.37 -20.98 -4.07
C ARG A 115 -3.89 -21.35 -3.94
N ILE A 116 -3.01 -20.39 -4.23
CA ILE A 116 -1.56 -20.56 -4.04
C ILE A 116 -1.25 -20.85 -2.57
N GLY A 117 -1.85 -20.12 -1.64
CA GLY A 117 -1.69 -20.35 -0.21
C GLY A 117 -2.12 -21.76 0.24
N LYS A 118 -3.21 -22.29 -0.32
CA LYS A 118 -3.66 -23.67 -0.09
C LYS A 118 -2.63 -24.68 -0.59
N LEU A 119 -2.09 -24.49 -1.79
CA LEU A 119 -1.02 -25.33 -2.33
C LEU A 119 0.23 -25.31 -1.44
N LEU A 120 0.70 -24.13 -1.05
CA LEU A 120 1.86 -23.97 -0.15
C LEU A 120 1.64 -24.63 1.22
N ASN A 121 0.43 -24.51 1.78
CA ASN A 121 0.06 -25.19 3.03
C ASN A 121 0.02 -26.72 2.90
N SER A 122 -0.36 -27.26 1.74
CA SER A 122 -0.29 -28.69 1.44
C SER A 122 1.15 -29.16 1.19
N MET A 123 1.99 -28.34 0.55
CA MET A 123 3.39 -28.66 0.27
C MET A 123 4.25 -28.69 1.53
N LYS A 124 4.04 -27.75 2.47
CA LYS A 124 4.86 -27.62 3.68
C LYS A 124 4.99 -28.91 4.52
N PRO A 125 3.92 -29.65 4.86
CA PRO A 125 4.06 -30.91 5.58
C PRO A 125 4.76 -32.00 4.76
N LEU A 126 4.61 -32.00 3.43
CA LEU A 126 5.29 -32.97 2.54
C LEU A 126 6.80 -32.73 2.53
N VAL A 127 7.25 -31.47 2.42
CA VAL A 127 8.67 -31.11 2.52
C VAL A 127 9.23 -31.44 3.90
N LYS A 128 8.46 -31.18 4.97
CA LYS A 128 8.87 -31.54 6.32
C LYS A 128 9.05 -33.07 6.47
N ALA A 129 8.22 -33.87 5.81
CA ALA A 129 8.32 -35.32 5.84
C ALA A 129 9.54 -35.87 5.09
N THR A 130 10.09 -35.14 4.12
CA THR A 130 11.31 -35.54 3.40
C THR A 130 12.61 -35.13 4.11
N GLY A 131 12.52 -34.33 5.19
CA GLY A 131 13.66 -33.93 6.03
C GLY A 131 14.10 -32.45 5.94
N PRO A 132 14.02 -31.75 4.79
CA PRO A 132 14.42 -30.35 4.68
C PRO A 132 13.61 -29.36 5.54
N ILE A 133 14.26 -28.26 5.93
CA ILE A 133 13.60 -27.10 6.54
C ILE A 133 12.83 -26.35 5.45
N TRP A 134 11.54 -26.08 5.69
CA TRP A 134 10.64 -25.45 4.72
C TRP A 134 11.20 -24.15 4.12
N GLN A 135 11.77 -23.26 4.96
CA GLN A 135 12.26 -21.97 4.52
C GLN A 135 13.43 -22.09 3.53
N GLU A 136 14.39 -22.96 3.83
CA GLU A 136 15.55 -23.23 2.98
C GLU A 136 15.11 -23.91 1.69
N TRP A 137 14.30 -24.97 1.81
CA TRP A 137 13.77 -25.69 0.65
C TRP A 137 12.98 -24.77 -0.28
N ALA A 138 12.10 -23.93 0.28
CA ALA A 138 11.29 -23.01 -0.52
C ALA A 138 12.17 -21.94 -1.18
N ALA A 139 13.18 -21.39 -0.50
CA ALA A 139 14.10 -20.43 -1.10
C ALA A 139 14.81 -21.00 -2.34
N THR A 140 15.22 -22.27 -2.29
CA THR A 140 15.86 -22.95 -3.41
C THR A 140 14.88 -23.36 -4.51
N ASN A 141 13.70 -23.88 -4.17
CA ASN A 141 12.79 -24.52 -5.14
C ASN A 141 11.67 -23.60 -5.64
N LEU A 142 11.40 -22.50 -4.95
CA LEU A 142 10.37 -21.51 -5.32
C LEU A 142 11.01 -20.10 -5.43
N PRO A 143 12.04 -19.90 -6.27
CA PRO A 143 12.78 -18.63 -6.34
C PRO A 143 11.93 -17.48 -6.95
N TYR A 144 10.89 -17.82 -7.71
CA TYR A 144 9.94 -16.88 -8.29
C TYR A 144 8.98 -16.25 -7.27
N MET A 145 9.06 -16.62 -6.00
CA MET A 145 8.21 -16.09 -4.93
C MET A 145 9.01 -15.78 -3.67
N SER A 146 8.95 -14.53 -3.22
CA SER A 146 9.63 -14.09 -2.00
C SER A 146 9.12 -14.83 -0.75
N SER A 147 9.95 -14.86 0.30
CA SER A 147 9.55 -15.46 1.59
C SER A 147 8.28 -14.82 2.15
N SER A 148 8.21 -13.49 2.10
CA SER A 148 7.05 -12.71 2.57
C SER A 148 5.77 -13.09 1.81
N THR A 149 5.82 -13.15 0.48
CA THR A 149 4.65 -13.53 -0.34
C THR A 149 4.15 -14.93 -0.03
N ARG A 150 5.07 -15.90 0.16
CA ARG A 150 4.70 -17.27 0.56
C ARG A 150 3.99 -17.27 1.90
N GLU A 151 4.54 -16.59 2.90
CA GLU A 151 3.97 -16.53 4.24
C GLU A 151 2.60 -15.85 4.25
N ASP A 152 2.45 -14.73 3.53
CA ASP A 152 1.19 -14.00 3.42
C ASP A 152 0.09 -14.85 2.76
N TYR A 153 0.40 -15.53 1.65
CA TYR A 153 -0.56 -16.42 0.98
C TYR A 153 -0.95 -17.61 1.86
N MET A 154 0.03 -18.23 2.53
CA MET A 154 -0.24 -19.32 3.47
C MET A 154 -1.11 -18.87 4.63
N LEU A 155 -0.89 -17.66 5.15
CA LEU A 155 -1.68 -17.08 6.23
C LEU A 155 -3.12 -16.78 5.77
N LEU A 156 -3.29 -16.14 4.61
CA LEU A 156 -4.61 -15.92 4.00
C LEU A 156 -5.39 -17.23 3.85
N ALA A 157 -4.72 -18.29 3.38
CA ALA A 157 -5.36 -19.58 3.20
C ALA A 157 -5.77 -20.27 4.50
N ARG A 158 -5.09 -20.00 5.63
CA ARG A 158 -5.43 -20.55 6.96
C ARG A 158 -6.56 -19.80 7.65
N ARG A 159 -6.81 -18.55 7.26
CA ARG A 159 -7.84 -17.68 7.84
C ARG A 159 -9.14 -17.84 7.07
N GLU A 160 -9.92 -18.85 7.42
CA GLU A 160 -11.20 -19.17 6.74
C GLU A 160 -12.21 -18.01 6.83
N ASP A 161 -12.21 -17.27 7.94
CA ASP A 161 -13.01 -16.06 8.14
C ASP A 161 -12.76 -14.98 7.08
N ALA A 162 -11.55 -14.93 6.49
CA ALA A 162 -11.21 -13.98 5.45
C ALA A 162 -11.79 -14.34 4.06
N HIS A 163 -12.21 -15.60 3.84
CA HIS A 163 -12.57 -16.08 2.50
C HIS A 163 -13.87 -15.44 1.99
N LYS A 164 -14.80 -15.09 2.89
CA LYS A 164 -16.03 -14.35 2.52
C LYS A 164 -15.79 -12.89 2.13
N TYR A 165 -14.58 -12.38 2.36
CA TYR A 165 -14.19 -10.98 2.11
C TYR A 165 -13.19 -10.83 0.96
N LEU A 166 -12.99 -11.84 0.11
CA LEU A 166 -12.02 -11.79 -1.00
C LEU A 166 -12.20 -10.60 -1.95
N TYR A 167 -13.42 -10.07 -2.06
CA TYR A 167 -13.74 -8.86 -2.81
C TYR A 167 -13.04 -7.58 -2.30
N LEU A 168 -12.49 -7.59 -1.07
CA LEU A 168 -11.66 -6.50 -0.54
C LEU A 168 -10.27 -6.43 -1.16
N GLY A 169 -9.84 -7.48 -1.85
CA GLY A 169 -8.49 -7.64 -2.38
C GLY A 169 -7.50 -8.17 -1.33
N LYS A 170 -6.39 -8.74 -1.81
CA LYS A 170 -5.36 -9.38 -0.97
C LYS A 170 -4.82 -8.44 0.11
N ASP A 171 -4.36 -7.24 -0.25
CA ASP A 171 -3.59 -6.40 0.67
C ASP A 171 -4.42 -5.95 1.86
N ARG A 172 -5.67 -5.52 1.61
CA ARG A 172 -6.60 -5.12 2.67
C ARG A 172 -7.01 -6.28 3.56
N LEU A 173 -7.19 -7.48 2.98
CA LEU A 173 -7.39 -8.70 3.78
C LEU A 173 -6.20 -9.02 4.67
N MET A 174 -4.98 -8.86 4.17
CA MET A 174 -3.79 -9.09 4.99
C MET A 174 -3.68 -8.08 6.13
N GLU A 175 -4.08 -6.82 5.91
CA GLU A 175 -4.16 -5.82 6.99
C GLU A 175 -5.20 -6.21 8.04
N LEU A 176 -6.40 -6.63 7.62
CA LEU A 176 -7.46 -7.11 8.51
C LEU A 176 -7.04 -8.35 9.31
N ILE A 177 -6.46 -9.35 8.67
CA ILE A 177 -5.94 -10.57 9.32
C ILE A 177 -4.91 -10.22 10.41
N ARG A 178 -4.00 -9.28 10.11
CA ARG A 178 -2.96 -8.83 11.06
C ARG A 178 -3.53 -8.01 12.21
N ALA A 179 -4.62 -7.28 12.00
CA ALA A 179 -5.32 -6.52 13.04
C ALA A 179 -6.20 -7.43 13.93
N THR A 180 -6.74 -8.51 13.37
CA THR A 180 -7.71 -9.40 14.03
C THR A 180 -7.07 -10.74 14.41
N LYS A 181 -6.14 -10.71 15.37
CA LYS A 181 -5.38 -11.91 15.80
C LYS A 181 -6.13 -12.84 16.77
N SER A 182 -7.45 -12.70 16.93
CA SER A 182 -8.20 -13.51 17.90
C SER A 182 -8.40 -14.95 17.42
N SER A 183 -8.62 -15.86 18.37
CA SER A 183 -8.98 -17.27 18.11
C SER A 183 -10.49 -17.48 17.92
N ASP A 184 -11.23 -16.38 17.72
CA ASP A 184 -12.65 -16.47 17.41
C ASP A 184 -12.87 -17.16 16.06
N GLU A 185 -14.09 -17.66 15.85
CA GLU A 185 -14.49 -18.25 14.57
C GLU A 185 -14.53 -17.22 13.43
N ASP A 186 -14.93 -15.99 13.73
CA ASP A 186 -15.00 -14.88 12.76
C ASP A 186 -14.44 -13.54 13.30
N PRO A 187 -13.11 -13.44 13.48
CA PRO A 187 -12.45 -12.22 13.95
C PRO A 187 -12.68 -11.01 13.05
N ILE A 188 -12.71 -11.20 11.72
CA ILE A 188 -12.92 -10.10 10.77
C ILE A 188 -14.37 -9.60 10.81
N GLY A 189 -15.36 -10.49 10.84
CA GLY A 189 -16.76 -10.08 10.99
C GLY A 189 -16.99 -9.30 12.28
N LYS A 190 -16.47 -9.79 13.41
CA LYS A 190 -16.52 -9.04 14.69
C LYS A 190 -15.86 -7.67 14.61
N PHE A 191 -14.76 -7.53 13.87
CA PHE A 191 -14.12 -6.24 13.66
C PHE A 191 -15.01 -5.29 12.85
N ILE A 192 -15.63 -5.78 11.78
CA ILE A 192 -16.57 -5.01 10.94
C ILE A 192 -17.76 -4.54 11.78
N ASP A 193 -18.35 -5.44 12.58
CA ASP A 193 -19.48 -5.15 13.47
C ASP A 193 -19.11 -4.14 14.57
N LYS A 194 -17.95 -4.32 15.21
CA LYS A 194 -17.42 -3.41 16.24
C LYS A 194 -17.36 -1.96 15.75
N HIS A 195 -17.02 -1.77 14.48
CA HIS A 195 -16.85 -0.46 13.86
C HIS A 195 -18.10 0.04 13.12
N GLY A 196 -19.21 -0.69 13.18
CA GLY A 196 -20.49 -0.35 12.55
C GLY A 196 -20.41 -0.27 11.03
N ILE A 197 -19.54 -1.08 10.41
CA ILE A 197 -19.29 -1.02 8.98
C ILE A 197 -20.32 -1.89 8.26
N VAL A 198 -21.28 -1.26 7.58
CA VAL A 198 -22.29 -1.95 6.76
C VAL A 198 -21.83 -1.95 5.31
N PHE A 199 -21.82 -3.13 4.68
CA PHE A 199 -21.62 -3.28 3.24
C PHE A 199 -22.98 -3.30 2.55
N ASP A 200 -23.20 -2.33 1.67
CA ASP A 200 -24.37 -2.26 0.79
C ASP A 200 -23.88 -2.44 -0.65
N GLU A 201 -24.21 -3.58 -1.26
CA GLU A 201 -23.81 -3.93 -2.62
C GLU A 201 -24.61 -3.16 -3.68
N GLU A 202 -25.81 -2.67 -3.34
CA GLU A 202 -26.71 -2.00 -4.28
C GLU A 202 -26.38 -0.51 -4.44
N LYS A 203 -25.69 0.09 -3.46
CA LYS A 203 -25.31 1.51 -3.51
C LYS A 203 -24.17 1.73 -4.51
N ALA A 204 -24.33 2.69 -5.42
CA ALA A 204 -23.24 3.14 -6.30
C ALA A 204 -22.01 3.58 -5.47
N GLY A 205 -20.84 2.98 -5.73
CA GLY A 205 -19.63 3.20 -4.95
C GLY A 205 -19.60 2.48 -3.59
N GLY A 206 -20.58 1.61 -3.29
CA GLY A 206 -20.73 0.92 -2.00
C GLY A 206 -19.47 0.17 -1.56
N LEU A 207 -18.76 -0.48 -2.50
CA LEU A 207 -17.50 -1.15 -2.19
C LEU A 207 -16.33 -0.20 -1.91
N GLN A 208 -16.25 0.95 -2.57
CA GLN A 208 -15.21 1.94 -2.28
C GLN A 208 -15.45 2.61 -0.93
N GLU A 209 -16.70 2.99 -0.64
CA GLU A 209 -17.10 3.51 0.66
C GLU A 209 -16.86 2.47 1.77
N PHE A 210 -17.17 1.20 1.51
CA PHE A 210 -16.88 0.10 2.43
C PHE A 210 -15.38 -0.06 2.68
N LYS A 211 -14.54 -0.05 1.62
CA LYS A 211 -13.07 -0.09 1.73
C LYS A 211 -12.54 1.09 2.55
N LEU A 212 -13.04 2.30 2.32
CA LEU A 212 -12.66 3.51 3.07
C LEU A 212 -13.01 3.37 4.56
N LYS A 213 -14.20 2.89 4.89
CA LYS A 213 -14.62 2.65 6.28
C LYS A 213 -13.76 1.59 6.97
N VAL A 214 -13.40 0.53 6.26
CA VAL A 214 -12.47 -0.51 6.75
C VAL A 214 -11.08 0.08 7.02
N ASP A 215 -10.53 0.85 6.07
CA ASP A 215 -9.21 1.45 6.21
C ASP A 215 -9.18 2.49 7.35
N THR A 216 -10.26 3.25 7.51
CA THR A 216 -10.44 4.19 8.63
C THR A 216 -10.45 3.46 9.97
N ALA A 217 -11.20 2.37 10.08
CA ALA A 217 -11.24 1.54 11.28
C ALA A 217 -9.87 0.90 11.60
N LEU A 218 -9.14 0.44 10.58
CA LEU A 218 -7.77 -0.06 10.74
C LEU A 218 -6.83 1.02 11.26
N ASN A 219 -6.91 2.24 10.73
CA ASN A 219 -6.14 3.38 11.21
C ASN A 219 -6.51 3.76 12.67
N MET A 220 -7.80 3.70 13.02
CA MET A 220 -8.24 3.90 14.41
C MET A 220 -7.67 2.85 15.37
N GLU A 221 -7.71 1.55 15.03
CA GLU A 221 -7.09 0.51 15.87
C GLU A 221 -5.58 0.71 16.02
N ARG A 222 -4.90 1.19 14.95
CA ARG A 222 -3.48 1.52 15.02
C ARG A 222 -3.23 2.62 16.05
N LEU A 223 -4.02 3.69 16.07
CA LEU A 223 -3.91 4.75 17.08
C LEU A 223 -4.22 4.23 18.49
N ALA A 224 -5.30 3.46 18.64
CA ALA A 224 -5.72 2.89 19.91
C ALA A 224 -4.63 1.98 20.53
N LYS A 225 -3.89 1.24 19.71
CA LYS A 225 -2.76 0.41 20.16
C LYS A 225 -1.67 1.23 20.88
N TYR A 226 -1.50 2.50 20.52
CA TYR A 226 -0.57 3.42 21.16
C TYR A 226 -1.26 4.35 22.18
N ARG A 227 -2.50 4.03 22.57
CA ARG A 227 -3.32 4.78 23.54
C ARG A 227 -3.61 6.21 23.08
N PHE A 228 -3.75 6.40 21.77
CA PHE A 228 -4.27 7.63 21.19
C PHE A 228 -5.75 7.47 20.87
N GLU A 229 -6.56 8.39 21.37
CA GLU A 229 -7.97 8.51 21.03
C GLU A 229 -8.11 9.64 20.02
N ALA A 230 -8.62 9.32 18.83
CA ALA A 230 -8.79 10.29 17.75
C ALA A 230 -10.25 10.38 17.32
N PRO A 231 -10.75 11.59 17.01
CA PRO A 231 -12.02 11.77 16.34
C PRO A 231 -12.04 11.01 15.01
N ARG A 232 -13.10 10.23 14.77
CA ARG A 232 -13.21 9.36 13.59
C ARG A 232 -13.18 10.14 12.28
N ASP A 233 -13.81 11.31 12.26
CA ASP A 233 -13.82 12.25 11.13
C ASP A 233 -12.41 12.68 10.71
N GLN A 234 -11.51 12.94 11.67
CA GLN A 234 -10.12 13.29 11.35
C GLN A 234 -9.35 12.12 10.75
N VAL A 235 -9.57 10.90 11.27
CA VAL A 235 -8.94 9.69 10.75
C VAL A 235 -9.48 9.35 9.36
N GLU A 236 -10.77 9.57 9.12
CA GLU A 236 -11.41 9.38 7.82
C GLU A 236 -10.81 10.32 6.77
N ILE A 237 -10.65 11.62 7.07
CA ILE A 237 -10.00 12.58 6.16
C ILE A 237 -8.58 12.14 5.80
N LEU A 238 -7.79 11.66 6.77
CA LEU A 238 -6.44 11.14 6.49
C LEU A 238 -6.51 9.90 5.58
N THR A 239 -7.47 9.02 5.83
CA THR A 239 -7.66 7.79 5.06
C THR A 239 -8.11 8.08 3.62
N GLU A 240 -9.00 9.04 3.41
CA GLU A 240 -9.42 9.54 2.08
C GLU A 240 -8.23 10.09 1.28
N ASN A 241 -7.26 10.71 1.96
CA ASN A 241 -6.02 11.17 1.36
C ASN A 241 -4.97 10.05 1.21
N ASN A 242 -5.36 8.78 1.33
CA ASN A 242 -4.51 7.58 1.26
C ASN A 242 -3.37 7.57 2.29
N ILE A 243 -3.54 8.24 3.44
CA ILE A 243 -2.52 8.29 4.50
C ILE A 243 -2.72 7.10 5.45
N LYS A 244 -1.78 6.15 5.40
CA LYS A 244 -1.71 5.04 6.37
C LYS A 244 -1.00 5.51 7.63
N LEU A 245 -1.65 5.40 8.79
CA LEU A 245 -1.06 5.74 10.09
C LEU A 245 -0.03 4.68 10.53
N ASN A 246 1.13 4.72 9.87
CA ASN A 246 2.25 3.84 10.17
C ASN A 246 2.98 4.28 11.45
N LYS A 247 3.97 3.48 11.87
CA LYS A 247 4.74 3.75 13.09
C LYS A 247 5.37 5.15 13.07
N ASN A 248 5.94 5.60 11.95
CA ASN A 248 6.60 6.90 11.87
C ASN A 248 5.62 8.06 12.14
N ILE A 249 4.42 7.99 11.57
CA ILE A 249 3.38 9.00 11.84
C ILE A 249 2.93 8.96 13.30
N ILE A 250 2.72 7.76 13.84
CA ILE A 250 2.31 7.60 15.24
C ILE A 250 3.39 8.10 16.20
N ASP A 251 4.66 7.82 15.92
CA ASP A 251 5.80 8.29 16.70
C ASP A 251 5.90 9.82 16.64
N HIS A 252 5.65 10.44 15.47
CA HIS A 252 5.57 11.89 15.32
C HIS A 252 4.43 12.51 16.16
N LEU A 253 3.23 11.91 16.12
CA LEU A 253 2.10 12.35 16.96
C LEU A 253 2.42 12.18 18.45
N GLY A 254 3.12 11.11 18.83
CA GLY A 254 3.58 10.88 20.20
C GLY A 254 4.65 11.87 20.65
N PHE A 255 5.57 12.26 19.77
CA PHE A 255 6.58 13.28 20.05
C PHE A 255 5.95 14.65 20.32
N ALA A 256 4.96 15.06 19.51
CA ALA A 256 4.24 16.32 19.73
C ALA A 256 3.60 16.39 21.12
N LYS A 257 3.04 15.26 21.60
CA LYS A 257 2.52 15.14 22.97
C LYS A 257 3.62 15.26 24.04
N GLN A 258 4.79 14.66 23.82
CA GLN A 258 5.92 14.74 24.75
C GLN A 258 6.53 16.16 24.81
N ALA A 259 6.51 16.89 23.70
CA ALA A 259 7.00 18.25 23.59
C ALA A 259 6.09 19.30 24.26
N GLY A 260 5.02 18.88 24.96
CA GLY A 260 4.07 19.78 25.63
C GLY A 260 2.88 20.20 24.77
N GLY A 261 2.77 19.72 23.53
CA GLY A 261 1.58 19.89 22.69
C GLY A 261 0.47 18.88 23.02
N THR A 262 -0.69 19.06 22.40
CA THR A 262 -1.79 18.08 22.46
C THR A 262 -1.73 17.13 21.27
N PHE A 263 -2.25 15.91 21.44
CA PHE A 263 -2.35 14.94 20.35
C PHE A 263 -3.31 15.46 19.26
N GLU A 264 -4.38 16.11 19.69
CA GLU A 264 -5.45 16.68 18.86
C GLU A 264 -4.90 17.77 17.93
N ASP A 265 -4.06 18.67 18.44
CA ASP A 265 -3.45 19.72 17.61
C ASP A 265 -2.46 19.15 16.59
N ALA A 266 -1.68 18.13 16.99
CA ALA A 266 -0.75 17.44 16.10
C ALA A 266 -1.50 16.69 15.00
N LEU A 267 -2.59 16.01 15.33
CA LEU A 267 -3.44 15.31 14.38
C LEU A 267 -4.12 16.29 13.42
N LYS A 268 -4.67 17.41 13.92
CA LYS A 268 -5.24 18.48 13.11
C LYS A 268 -4.22 19.07 12.14
N THR A 269 -2.99 19.30 12.60
CA THR A 269 -1.89 19.78 11.76
C THR A 269 -1.56 18.75 10.66
N LEU A 270 -1.52 17.46 11.02
CA LEU A 270 -1.30 16.39 10.06
C LEU A 270 -2.42 16.32 9.00
N VAL A 271 -3.67 16.48 9.41
CA VAL A 271 -4.85 16.57 8.52
C VAL A 271 -4.72 17.76 7.56
N GLN A 272 -4.42 18.95 8.08
CA GLN A 272 -4.24 20.16 7.27
C GLN A 272 -3.11 20.03 6.25
N ASN A 273 -2.04 19.31 6.61
CA ASN A 273 -0.91 19.04 5.73
C ASN A 273 -1.10 17.79 4.85
N LYS A 274 -2.30 17.21 4.81
CA LYS A 274 -2.62 15.99 4.04
C LYS A 274 -1.64 14.84 4.32
N GLY A 275 -1.32 14.62 5.59
CA GLY A 275 -0.42 13.56 6.04
C GLY A 275 1.07 13.84 5.89
N LYS A 276 1.47 15.00 5.35
CA LYS A 276 2.88 15.38 5.26
C LYS A 276 3.39 15.82 6.64
N ILE A 277 4.33 15.05 7.17
CA ILE A 277 5.13 15.45 8.32
C ILE A 277 6.20 16.40 7.80
N LYS A 278 6.31 17.60 8.39
CA LYS A 278 7.48 18.46 8.16
C LYS A 278 8.67 17.81 8.87
N THR A 279 9.43 17.01 8.14
CA THR A 279 10.73 16.50 8.60
C THR A 279 11.83 17.48 8.18
N ALA A 280 12.93 17.52 8.93
CA ALA A 280 14.15 18.17 8.48
C ALA A 280 14.65 17.53 7.15
N PRO A 281 15.44 18.24 6.34
CA PRO A 281 15.93 17.75 5.05
C PRO A 281 16.79 16.49 5.20
N VAL A 282 16.95 15.77 4.09
CA VAL A 282 17.66 14.48 4.02
C VAL A 282 19.11 14.66 3.53
N ASP A 283 19.46 15.83 2.99
CA ASP A 283 20.80 16.11 2.46
C ASP A 283 21.71 16.78 3.50
N ASP A 284 22.99 16.42 3.53
CA ASP A 284 23.95 16.85 4.57
C ASP A 284 24.24 18.37 4.49
N GLU A 285 24.14 18.97 3.30
CA GLU A 285 24.29 20.42 3.12
C GLU A 285 23.01 21.21 3.45
N GLU A 286 21.85 20.62 3.15
CA GLU A 286 20.54 21.22 3.43
C GLU A 286 20.21 21.14 4.93
N THR A 287 20.67 20.08 5.62
CA THR A 287 20.51 19.91 7.08
C THR A 287 21.30 20.92 7.91
N VAL A 288 22.48 21.38 7.46
CA VAL A 288 23.23 22.43 8.17
C VAL A 288 22.58 23.80 7.97
N LEU A 289 22.10 24.08 6.75
CA LEU A 289 21.39 25.33 6.45
C LEU A 289 20.09 25.41 7.27
N ASP A 290 19.36 24.29 7.36
CA ASP A 290 18.13 24.19 8.15
C ASP A 290 18.39 24.14 9.65
N PHE A 291 19.49 23.56 10.13
CA PHE A 291 19.85 23.64 11.56
C PHE A 291 20.07 25.10 11.98
N ASN A 292 20.76 25.90 11.16
CA ASN A 292 20.97 27.31 11.46
C ASN A 292 19.66 28.12 11.42
N GLN A 293 18.75 27.83 10.47
CA GLN A 293 17.44 28.48 10.41
C GLN A 293 16.52 28.06 11.56
N LEU A 294 16.47 26.76 11.88
CA LEU A 294 15.73 26.23 13.02
C LEU A 294 16.32 26.72 14.34
N GLY A 295 17.64 26.82 14.44
CA GLY A 295 18.36 27.37 15.59
C GLY A 295 18.03 28.84 15.79
N ALA A 296 18.07 29.66 14.74
CA ALA A 296 17.66 31.07 14.80
C ALA A 296 16.19 31.22 15.22
N SER A 297 15.30 30.41 14.64
CA SER A 297 13.86 30.41 14.98
C SER A 297 13.62 29.97 16.42
N LEU A 298 14.37 28.98 16.91
CA LEU A 298 14.31 28.49 18.28
C LEU A 298 14.84 29.52 19.27
N ILE A 299 15.94 30.20 18.94
CA ILE A 299 16.48 31.32 19.74
C ILE A 299 15.43 32.43 19.83
N GLU A 300 14.85 32.85 18.71
CA GLU A 300 13.81 33.89 18.69
C GLU A 300 12.58 33.46 19.52
N ALA A 301 12.15 32.21 19.41
CA ALA A 301 11.05 31.69 20.22
C ALA A 301 11.37 31.68 21.72
N ILE A 302 12.60 31.32 22.11
CA ILE A 302 13.06 31.37 23.51
C ILE A 302 13.10 32.82 24.00
N GLU A 303 13.63 33.74 23.19
CA GLU A 303 13.68 35.17 23.51
C GLU A 303 12.28 35.75 23.70
N GLN A 304 11.33 35.41 22.83
CA GLN A 304 9.92 35.82 22.97
C GLN A 304 9.26 35.25 24.21
N LEU A 305 9.52 33.97 24.54
CA LEU A 305 9.02 33.34 25.76
C LEU A 305 9.58 34.01 27.02
N VAL A 306 10.88 34.27 27.06
CA VAL A 306 11.55 34.94 28.20
C VAL A 306 11.12 36.40 28.33
N ALA A 307 10.88 37.09 27.20
CA ALA A 307 10.42 38.47 27.18
C ALA A 307 8.92 38.62 27.51
N SER A 308 8.14 37.53 27.47
CA SER A 308 6.74 37.58 27.87
C SER A 308 6.64 37.81 29.39
N GLU A 309 5.98 38.90 29.80
CA GLU A 309 5.71 39.22 31.22
C GLU A 309 4.63 38.32 31.85
N GLU A 310 4.31 37.16 31.23
CA GLU A 310 3.30 36.25 31.74
C GLU A 310 3.83 35.49 32.97
N GLU A 311 3.06 35.53 34.07
CA GLU A 311 3.46 35.09 35.42
C GLU A 311 3.72 33.58 35.59
N ASP A 312 3.53 32.73 34.56
CA ASP A 312 3.67 31.28 34.72
C ASP A 312 4.33 30.56 33.53
N LEU A 313 5.53 31.01 33.16
CA LEU A 313 6.44 30.32 32.22
C LEU A 313 6.68 28.85 32.60
N LYS A 314 6.69 28.53 33.90
CA LYS A 314 6.86 27.16 34.40
C LYS A 314 5.69 26.24 34.07
N ALA A 315 4.47 26.77 33.94
CA ALA A 315 3.31 25.97 33.52
C ALA A 315 3.29 25.69 32.01
N ARG A 316 3.96 26.51 31.19
CA ARG A 316 3.94 26.41 29.71
C ARG A 316 5.14 25.65 29.13
N VAL A 317 6.29 25.71 29.79
CA VAL A 317 7.51 25.07 29.31
C VAL A 317 7.72 23.74 30.02
N ASN A 318 7.74 22.65 29.25
CA ASN A 318 8.07 21.34 29.78
C ASN A 318 9.58 21.27 30.09
N GLU A 319 9.92 21.28 31.39
CA GLU A 319 11.30 21.27 31.89
C GLU A 319 12.10 20.04 31.40
N ASP A 320 11.48 18.86 31.27
CA ASP A 320 12.14 17.67 30.74
C ASP A 320 12.52 17.83 29.26
N THR A 321 11.66 18.48 28.47
CA THR A 321 11.94 18.77 27.06
C THR A 321 13.07 19.79 26.93
N LEU A 322 13.10 20.81 27.79
CA LEU A 322 14.19 21.79 27.83
C LEU A 322 15.52 21.12 28.22
N ASN A 323 15.52 20.27 29.23
CA ASN A 323 16.72 19.54 29.66
C ASN A 323 17.24 18.58 28.56
N LYS A 324 16.34 17.89 27.85
CA LYS A 324 16.71 17.07 26.69
C LYS A 324 17.30 17.90 25.56
N LEU A 325 16.76 19.09 25.30
CA LEU A 325 17.29 20.00 24.29
C LEU A 325 18.72 20.44 24.65
N ILE A 326 18.96 20.84 25.90
CA ILE A 326 20.30 21.18 26.40
C ILE A 326 21.27 20.01 26.20
N GLU A 327 20.91 18.80 26.64
CA GLU A 327 21.73 17.60 26.50
C GLU A 327 22.11 17.32 25.03
N LYS A 328 21.16 17.50 24.11
CA LYS A 328 21.40 17.28 22.67
C LYS A 328 22.29 18.36 22.05
N ILE A 329 22.12 19.62 22.46
CA ILE A 329 22.99 20.72 22.03
C ILE A 329 24.43 20.52 22.54
N GLU A 330 24.59 20.11 23.80
CA GLU A 330 25.92 19.83 24.37
C GLU A 330 26.61 18.67 23.65
N ARG A 331 25.88 17.59 23.33
CA ARG A 331 26.41 16.48 22.52
C ARG A 331 26.82 16.93 21.12
N LEU A 332 26.02 17.75 20.46
CA LEU A 332 26.34 18.29 19.14
C LEU A 332 27.61 19.14 19.20
N LYS A 333 27.73 19.99 20.22
CA LYS A 333 28.94 20.80 20.45
C LYS A 333 30.18 19.93 20.64
N ALA A 334 30.09 18.89 21.47
CA ALA A 334 31.19 17.95 21.67
C ALA A 334 31.58 17.20 20.38
N ALA A 335 30.62 16.89 19.52
CA ALA A 335 30.88 16.24 18.23
C ALA A 335 31.54 17.18 17.20
N LEU A 336 31.29 18.50 17.28
CA LEU A 336 31.95 19.51 16.43
C LEU A 336 33.39 19.82 16.87
N GLU A 337 33.71 19.56 18.14
CA GLU A 337 35.05 19.76 18.72
C GLU A 337 35.98 18.53 18.57
N ALA A 338 35.45 17.38 18.13
CA ALA A 338 36.16 16.09 17.99
C ALA A 338 36.76 15.89 16.59
#